data_AF-A0A0V1JSV1-F1
#
_entry.id   AF-A0A0V1JSV1-F1
#
_cell.length_a   1.000
_cell.length_b   1.000
_cell.length_c   1.000
_cell.angle_alpha   90.00
_cell.angle_beta   90.00
_cell.angle_gamma   90.00
#
_symmetry.space_group_name_H-M   'P 1'
#
loop_
_entity.id
_entity.type
_entity.pdbx_description
1 polymer ?
#
loop_
_entity_poly.entity_id
_entity_poly.type
_entity_poly.pdbx_seq_one_letter_code
_entity_poly.pdbx_strand_id
1 'polypeptide(L)'
;MTIANKRRKMNESGNVKHKLEINLHSSAPLNEEGLVNRKLPEELILRIFSYLDIVSLCRCAQVCRTWNILALDGSNWQNVDLFQFQKDIKASVVENLAKRCGGFLKKLSLRGCESVQDGALDTFARKCNFIEELNLEKCKRLSDSTCESLGLHCKRLRVLNLDCISGITERGLKSISDGCPNLEWLNISWCNHISDEDRALQSLSLGCQLLKDLEVSGCSLLTDSGFHALAKNCHDLERMDLEDCSLITDQTASHLATGCRNLIELSLSHCELITDEGIRSLAQGLSAQEKLNVLELDNCPLITDQALESLQECRTLKRIELYDCQQVTRSGIRRFKQNLPTVMVHAYFAPATPPVHQRRNQHRYCRCCVII
;
A
#
# COMPACT_ATOMS: atom_id res chain seq x y z
N MET A 1 -22.14 43.42 15.08
CA MET A 1 -23.12 44.51 15.29
C MET A 1 -24.24 44.31 14.28
N THR A 2 -25.33 43.68 14.72
CA THR A 2 -26.69 44.26 14.89
C THR A 2 -27.45 44.20 13.54
N ILE A 3 -28.61 43.55 13.37
CA ILE A 3 -29.96 43.82 13.92
C ILE A 3 -30.80 42.56 13.55
N ALA A 4 -31.32 41.73 14.46
CA ALA A 4 -32.54 41.86 15.29
C ALA A 4 -33.91 41.81 14.56
N ASN A 5 -34.67 40.75 14.86
CA ASN A 5 -36.12 40.67 15.08
C ASN A 5 -37.14 41.10 13.99
N LYS A 6 -37.91 40.11 13.51
CA LYS A 6 -39.36 40.28 13.33
C LYS A 6 -40.13 39.04 13.78
N ARG A 7 -41.15 39.33 14.59
CA ARG A 7 -41.98 38.45 15.45
C ARG A 7 -43.35 38.21 14.79
N ARG A 8 -44.00 37.11 15.21
CA ARG A 8 -45.48 36.83 15.21
C ARG A 8 -46.09 36.48 13.84
N LYS A 9 -47.07 35.58 13.71
CA LYS A 9 -47.94 34.81 14.63
C LYS A 9 -48.71 33.80 13.74
N MET A 10 -48.95 32.58 14.20
CA MET A 10 -50.29 31.97 14.12
C MET A 10 -50.40 30.84 15.13
N ASN A 11 -51.47 30.93 15.92
CA ASN A 11 -51.81 30.11 17.08
C ASN A 11 -52.57 28.85 16.66
N GLU A 12 -52.50 27.85 17.56
CA GLU A 12 -53.53 26.84 17.88
C GLU A 12 -53.82 25.79 16.79
N SER A 13 -53.54 24.49 17.00
CA SER A 13 -54.16 23.68 18.06
C SER A 13 -53.47 22.30 18.20
N GLY A 14 -53.34 21.82 19.44
CA GLY A 14 -53.34 20.39 19.80
C GLY A 14 -52.04 19.58 19.67
N ASN A 15 -51.30 19.36 20.77
CA ASN A 15 -51.44 18.14 21.61
C ASN A 15 -50.26 18.00 22.60
N VAL A 16 -50.63 17.92 23.89
CA VAL A 16 -49.95 17.34 25.07
C VAL A 16 -48.40 17.31 25.10
N LYS A 17 -47.80 18.26 25.85
CA LYS A 17 -46.49 18.07 26.49
C LYS A 17 -46.70 17.57 27.91
N HIS A 18 -46.36 16.31 28.18
CA HIS A 18 -46.10 15.87 29.55
C HIS A 18 -44.86 16.57 30.06
N LYS A 19 -45.08 17.42 31.07
CA LYS A 19 -44.07 18.09 31.89
C LYS A 19 -43.50 17.03 32.83
N LEU A 20 -42.31 16.53 32.58
CA LEU A 20 -41.55 15.76 33.57
C LEU A 20 -40.97 16.78 34.55
N GLU A 21 -41.63 16.89 35.70
CA GLU A 21 -41.13 17.60 36.87
C GLU A 21 -39.83 16.96 37.35
N ILE A 22 -38.82 17.80 37.56
CA ILE A 22 -37.54 17.42 38.15
C ILE A 22 -37.81 17.19 39.64
N ASN A 23 -37.89 15.92 40.04
CA ASN A 23 -37.85 15.53 41.44
C ASN A 23 -36.40 15.66 41.95
N LEU A 24 -36.08 16.86 42.46
CA LEU A 24 -34.95 17.10 43.35
C LEU A 24 -35.28 16.51 44.73
N HIS A 25 -35.02 15.22 44.93
CA HIS A 25 -34.59 14.58 46.20
C HIS A 25 -34.75 13.06 46.11
N SER A 26 -33.66 12.41 45.71
CA SER A 26 -33.39 10.99 45.93
C SER A 26 -31.90 10.77 45.62
N SER A 27 -31.03 11.26 46.50
CA SER A 27 -29.61 10.87 46.50
C SER A 27 -29.51 9.42 47.01
N ALA A 28 -29.71 8.46 46.11
CA ALA A 28 -29.11 7.16 46.30
C ALA A 28 -27.58 7.35 46.20
N PRO A 29 -26.77 6.85 47.15
CA PRO A 29 -25.33 6.88 46.97
C PRO A 29 -25.01 6.10 45.70
N LEU A 30 -24.43 6.75 44.69
CA LEU A 30 -23.73 6.02 43.64
C LEU A 30 -22.74 5.11 44.37
N ASN A 31 -22.86 3.81 44.18
CA ASN A 31 -22.02 2.84 44.87
C ASN A 31 -20.58 2.98 44.35
N GLU A 32 -19.82 3.91 44.93
CA GLU A 32 -18.49 4.33 44.44
C GLU A 32 -17.40 3.26 44.63
N GLU A 33 -17.67 2.20 45.41
CA GLU A 33 -16.74 1.09 45.68
C GLU A 33 -16.46 0.19 44.47
N GLY A 34 -17.22 0.34 43.38
CA GLY A 34 -17.10 -0.46 42.15
C GLY A 34 -16.33 0.22 41.01
N LEU A 35 -15.89 1.47 41.16
CA LEU A 35 -15.28 2.22 40.06
C LEU A 35 -13.87 1.69 39.76
N VAL A 36 -13.69 1.15 38.55
CA VAL A 36 -12.41 0.61 38.03
C VAL A 36 -11.24 1.57 38.30
N ASN A 37 -11.48 2.89 38.19
CA ASN A 37 -10.49 3.95 38.42
C ASN A 37 -9.93 4.04 39.84
N ARG A 38 -10.60 3.44 40.84
CA ARG A 38 -10.10 3.36 42.21
C ARG A 38 -9.42 2.04 42.53
N LYS A 39 -9.61 1.01 41.68
CA LYS A 39 -9.05 -0.34 41.88
C LYS A 39 -7.81 -0.62 41.05
N LEU A 40 -7.67 0.04 39.89
CA LEU A 40 -6.54 -0.13 38.99
C LEU A 40 -5.71 1.17 38.90
N PRO A 41 -4.37 1.10 39.00
CA PRO A 41 -3.48 2.20 38.63
C PRO A 41 -3.65 2.62 37.17
N GLU A 42 -3.29 3.86 36.85
CA GLU A 42 -3.43 4.42 35.49
C GLU A 42 -2.63 3.61 34.46
N GLU A 43 -1.49 3.06 34.84
CA GLU A 43 -0.62 2.23 33.99
C GLU A 43 -1.31 0.93 33.58
N LEU A 44 -2.10 0.32 34.47
CA LEU A 44 -2.87 -0.88 34.15
C LEU A 44 -4.06 -0.57 33.26
N ILE A 45 -4.70 0.60 33.46
CA ILE A 45 -5.79 1.06 32.58
C ILE A 45 -5.25 1.39 31.19
N LEU A 46 -4.09 2.06 31.09
CA LEU A 46 -3.39 2.27 29.83
C LEU A 46 -3.04 0.94 29.15
N ARG A 47 -2.55 -0.03 29.92
CA ARG A 47 -2.28 -1.37 29.39
C ARG A 47 -3.55 -2.02 28.85
N ILE A 48 -4.70 -1.88 29.52
CA ILE A 48 -5.98 -2.37 29.00
C ILE A 48 -6.35 -1.64 27.71
N PHE A 49 -6.23 -0.31 27.67
CA PHE A 49 -6.55 0.51 26.50
C PHE A 49 -5.67 0.18 25.30
N SER A 50 -4.43 -0.26 25.51
CA SER A 50 -3.54 -0.70 24.43
C SER A 50 -4.05 -1.92 23.63
N TYR A 51 -5.06 -2.64 24.14
CA TYR A 51 -5.72 -3.74 23.44
C TYR A 51 -7.03 -3.34 22.75
N LEU A 52 -7.48 -2.10 22.89
CA LEU A 52 -8.74 -1.62 22.33
C LEU A 52 -8.56 -1.10 20.90
N ASP A 53 -9.57 -1.31 20.06
CA ASP A 53 -9.62 -0.67 18.74
C ASP A 53 -9.88 0.85 18.86
N ILE A 54 -9.62 1.59 17.78
CA ILE A 54 -9.79 3.04 17.73
C ILE A 54 -11.23 3.46 18.07
N VAL A 55 -12.26 2.66 17.68
CA VAL A 55 -13.67 2.95 18.00
C VAL A 55 -13.86 2.95 19.52
N SER A 56 -13.34 1.91 20.15
CA SER A 56 -13.48 1.62 21.56
C SER A 56 -12.67 2.59 22.39
N LEU A 57 -11.47 2.97 21.94
CA LEU A 57 -10.69 4.07 22.52
C LEU A 57 -11.47 5.40 22.45
N CYS A 58 -12.06 5.74 21.30
CA CYS A 58 -12.90 6.93 21.16
C CYS A 58 -14.12 6.90 22.10
N ARG A 59 -14.72 5.72 22.32
CA ARG A 59 -15.83 5.55 23.28
C ARG A 59 -15.34 5.67 24.72
N CYS A 60 -14.20 5.06 25.06
CA CYS A 60 -13.58 5.17 26.39
C CYS A 60 -13.27 6.62 26.73
N ALA A 61 -12.80 7.39 25.74
CA ALA A 61 -12.51 8.81 25.91
C ALA A 61 -13.74 9.66 26.30
N GLN A 62 -14.95 9.14 26.10
CA GLN A 62 -16.20 9.83 26.43
C GLN A 62 -16.76 9.45 27.82
N VAL A 63 -16.11 8.52 28.55
CA VAL A 63 -16.62 8.00 29.82
C VAL A 63 -16.38 8.96 30.99
N CYS A 64 -15.13 9.39 31.20
CA CYS A 64 -14.78 10.33 32.27
C CYS A 64 -13.46 11.07 31.96
N ARG A 65 -13.08 12.07 32.77
CA ARG A 65 -11.87 12.88 32.54
C ARG A 65 -10.59 12.03 32.54
N THR A 66 -10.45 11.09 33.48
CA THR A 66 -9.29 10.19 33.53
C THR A 66 -9.23 9.30 32.29
N TRP A 67 -10.35 8.66 31.92
CA TRP A 67 -10.40 7.84 30.71
C TRP A 67 -10.19 8.65 29.44
N ASN A 68 -10.62 9.90 29.39
CA ASN A 68 -10.32 10.80 28.28
C ASN A 68 -8.81 11.00 28.11
N ILE A 69 -8.10 11.24 29.21
CA ILE A 69 -6.63 11.42 29.18
C ILE A 69 -5.96 10.10 28.77
N LEU A 70 -6.29 8.99 29.43
CA LEU A 70 -5.64 7.70 29.19
C LEU A 70 -5.99 7.11 27.80
N ALA A 71 -7.23 7.22 27.35
CA ALA A 71 -7.63 6.72 26.03
C ALA A 71 -7.00 7.54 24.89
N LEU A 72 -6.63 8.80 25.16
CA LEU A 72 -5.93 9.67 24.21
C LEU A 72 -4.41 9.69 24.43
N ASP A 73 -3.88 8.86 25.33
CA ASP A 73 -2.44 8.73 25.53
C ASP A 73 -1.78 8.19 24.26
N GLY A 74 -0.72 8.86 23.79
CA GLY A 74 -0.10 8.57 22.50
C GLY A 74 0.42 7.13 22.36
N SER A 75 0.72 6.43 23.46
CA SER A 75 1.12 5.03 23.42
C SER A 75 0.03 4.09 22.88
N ASN A 76 -1.25 4.47 22.99
CA ASN A 76 -2.39 3.74 22.44
C ASN A 76 -2.64 4.02 20.95
N TRP A 77 -1.96 5.01 20.37
CA TRP A 77 -2.18 5.49 19.00
C TRP A 77 -0.93 5.32 18.12
N GLN A 78 -0.09 4.32 18.40
CA GLN A 78 1.11 4.09 17.58
C GLN A 78 0.77 3.60 16.17
N ASN A 79 -0.33 2.84 16.04
CA ASN A 79 -0.79 2.25 14.79
C ASN A 79 -2.24 2.66 14.54
N VAL A 80 -2.47 3.50 13.54
CA VAL A 80 -3.79 4.04 13.25
C VAL A 80 -4.20 3.71 11.82
N ASP A 81 -5.29 2.97 11.66
CA ASP A 81 -5.98 2.79 10.39
C ASP A 81 -7.38 3.42 10.49
N LEU A 82 -7.58 4.52 9.77
CA LEU A 82 -8.83 5.27 9.85
C LEU A 82 -9.91 4.78 8.87
N PHE A 83 -9.62 3.80 8.01
CA PHE A 83 -10.57 3.34 7.00
C PHE A 83 -11.72 2.49 7.56
N GLN A 84 -11.59 1.97 8.79
CA GLN A 84 -12.68 1.25 9.46
C GLN A 84 -13.86 2.16 9.88
N PHE A 85 -13.75 3.48 9.70
CA PHE A 85 -14.64 4.46 10.32
C PHE A 85 -15.49 5.25 9.31
N GLN A 86 -14.87 5.77 8.24
CA GLN A 86 -15.51 6.59 7.21
C GLN A 86 -14.75 6.43 5.88
N LYS A 87 -15.48 6.41 4.75
CA LYS A 87 -14.86 6.33 3.40
C LYS A 87 -13.97 7.52 3.05
N ASP A 88 -14.18 8.67 3.70
CA ASP A 88 -13.42 9.88 3.48
C ASP A 88 -13.36 10.70 4.77
N ILE A 89 -12.19 11.25 5.07
CA ILE A 89 -11.88 11.90 6.34
C ILE A 89 -11.47 13.34 6.07
N LYS A 90 -12.00 14.25 6.89
CA LYS A 90 -11.66 15.67 6.78
C LYS A 90 -10.23 15.94 7.25
N ALA A 91 -9.55 16.86 6.59
CA ALA A 91 -8.24 17.40 6.97
C ALA A 91 -8.09 17.69 8.47
N SER A 92 -9.13 18.26 9.10
CA SER A 92 -9.13 18.59 10.53
C SER A 92 -8.92 17.37 11.44
N VAL A 93 -9.35 16.18 11.03
CA VAL A 93 -9.16 14.95 11.82
C VAL A 93 -7.69 14.54 11.80
N VAL A 94 -7.05 14.58 10.63
CA VAL A 94 -5.61 14.30 10.47
C VAL A 94 -4.78 15.29 11.29
N GLU A 95 -5.10 16.58 11.22
CA GLU A 95 -4.42 17.60 12.01
C GLU A 95 -4.60 17.39 13.52
N ASN A 96 -5.82 17.06 13.96
CA ASN A 96 -6.08 16.81 15.37
C ASN A 96 -5.35 15.56 15.85
N LEU A 97 -5.34 14.49 15.06
CA LEU A 97 -4.55 13.29 15.35
C LEU A 97 -3.07 13.64 15.49
N ALA A 98 -2.51 14.40 14.55
CA ALA A 98 -1.12 14.83 14.58
C ALA A 98 -0.80 15.66 15.84
N LYS A 99 -1.65 16.63 16.19
CA LYS A 99 -1.48 17.49 17.37
C LYS A 99 -1.54 16.71 18.69
N ARG A 100 -2.26 15.58 18.73
CA ARG A 100 -2.50 14.79 19.94
C ARG A 100 -1.53 13.63 20.09
N CYS A 101 -1.21 12.94 18.99
CA CYS A 101 -0.48 11.67 18.99
C CYS A 101 0.94 11.78 18.43
N GLY A 102 1.34 12.93 17.87
CA GLY A 102 2.49 13.03 16.97
C GLY A 102 3.83 12.51 17.51
N GLY A 103 4.10 12.62 18.80
CA GLY A 103 5.33 12.08 19.40
C GLY A 103 5.43 10.55 19.41
N PHE A 104 4.32 9.85 19.20
CA PHE A 104 4.20 8.40 19.38
C PHE A 104 3.72 7.67 18.14
N LEU A 105 3.10 8.38 17.19
CA LEU A 105 2.55 7.77 15.99
C LEU A 105 3.67 7.24 15.10
N LYS A 106 3.64 5.92 14.86
CA LYS A 106 4.62 5.20 14.03
C LYS A 106 4.03 4.73 12.72
N LYS A 107 2.73 4.41 12.69
CA LYS A 107 2.04 3.92 11.50
C LYS A 107 0.72 4.63 11.32
N LEU A 108 0.48 5.18 10.14
CA LEU A 108 -0.79 5.79 9.76
C LEU A 108 -1.22 5.35 8.37
N SER A 109 -2.46 4.88 8.24
CA SER A 109 -3.12 4.69 6.96
C SER A 109 -4.23 5.73 6.76
N LEU A 110 -4.13 6.47 5.65
CA LEU A 110 -5.13 7.40 5.11
C LEU A 110 -5.64 6.93 3.74
N ARG A 111 -5.43 5.66 3.39
CA ARG A 111 -5.84 5.08 2.11
C ARG A 111 -7.26 5.50 1.72
N GLY A 112 -7.41 6.03 0.50
CA GLY A 112 -8.68 6.45 -0.09
C GLY A 112 -9.31 7.72 0.50
N CYS A 113 -8.63 8.43 1.40
CA CYS A 113 -9.14 9.69 1.97
C CYS A 113 -8.99 10.85 0.98
N GLU A 114 -9.89 10.94 0.00
CA GLU A 114 -9.84 11.93 -1.09
C GLU A 114 -9.96 13.39 -0.65
N SER A 115 -10.51 13.68 0.54
CA SER A 115 -10.63 15.05 1.08
C SER A 115 -9.34 15.56 1.74
N VAL A 116 -8.37 14.71 2.00
CA VAL A 116 -7.11 15.09 2.65
C VAL A 116 -6.23 15.87 1.67
N GLN A 117 -5.68 16.99 2.13
CA GLN A 117 -4.93 17.96 1.33
C GLN A 117 -3.53 18.17 1.92
N ASP A 118 -2.62 18.73 1.12
CA ASP A 118 -1.22 18.97 1.51
C ASP A 118 -1.07 19.71 2.84
N GLY A 119 -1.91 20.72 3.14
CA GLY A 119 -1.82 21.46 4.40
C GLY A 119 -2.04 20.61 5.66
N ALA A 120 -2.88 19.57 5.57
CA ALA A 120 -3.08 18.63 6.66
C ALA A 120 -1.86 17.72 6.84
N LEU A 121 -1.26 17.27 5.72
CA LEU A 121 -0.07 16.42 5.73
C LEU A 121 1.19 17.19 6.15
N ASP A 122 1.27 18.47 5.83
CA ASP A 122 2.33 19.34 6.31
C ASP A 122 2.26 19.52 7.83
N THR A 123 1.06 19.78 8.37
CA THR A 123 0.85 19.82 9.83
C THR A 123 1.18 18.47 10.47
N PHE A 124 0.78 17.38 9.83
CA PHE A 124 1.09 16.02 10.25
C PHE A 124 2.60 15.77 10.30
N ALA A 125 3.31 16.00 9.19
CA ALA A 125 4.73 15.73 9.05
C ALA A 125 5.55 16.46 10.13
N ARG A 126 5.23 17.74 10.41
CA ARG A 126 5.91 18.54 11.46
C ARG A 126 5.70 18.03 12.89
N LYS A 127 4.59 17.34 13.15
CA LYS A 127 4.22 16.88 14.50
C LYS A 127 4.55 15.40 14.70
N CYS A 128 4.53 14.62 13.63
CA CYS A 128 4.71 13.17 13.61
C CYS A 128 6.10 12.76 13.10
N ASN A 129 7.16 13.34 13.66
CA ASN A 129 8.55 13.13 13.19
C ASN A 129 9.06 11.68 13.40
N PHE A 130 8.34 10.88 14.19
CA PHE A 130 8.64 9.47 14.48
C PHE A 130 7.86 8.48 13.59
N ILE A 131 7.13 8.97 12.60
CA ILE A 131 6.41 8.11 11.66
C ILE A 131 7.40 7.20 10.91
N GLU A 132 7.09 5.91 10.89
CA GLU A 132 7.85 4.85 10.23
C GLU A 132 7.09 4.32 9.01
N GLU A 133 5.75 4.28 9.05
CA GLU A 133 4.92 3.76 7.97
C GLU A 133 3.75 4.71 7.67
N LEU A 134 3.62 5.11 6.40
CA LEU A 134 2.57 6.01 5.97
C LEU A 134 1.94 5.50 4.67
N ASN A 135 0.64 5.19 4.71
CA ASN A 135 -0.13 4.81 3.53
C ASN A 135 -1.05 5.95 3.10
N LEU A 136 -0.79 6.52 1.92
CA LEU A 136 -1.56 7.61 1.30
C LEU A 136 -2.22 7.18 0.00
N GLU A 137 -2.27 5.88 -0.32
CA GLU A 137 -2.86 5.35 -1.55
C GLU A 137 -4.20 6.04 -1.85
N LYS A 138 -4.39 6.48 -3.10
CA LYS A 138 -5.63 7.10 -3.60
C LYS A 138 -6.01 8.42 -2.90
N CYS A 139 -5.11 9.08 -2.17
CA CYS A 139 -5.31 10.46 -1.69
C CYS A 139 -5.09 11.48 -2.83
N LYS A 140 -6.09 11.61 -3.73
CA LYS A 140 -5.96 12.34 -5.01
C LYS A 140 -5.69 13.85 -4.92
N ARG A 141 -5.80 14.47 -3.74
CA ARG A 141 -5.58 15.92 -3.53
C ARG A 141 -4.22 16.23 -2.91
N LEU A 142 -3.32 15.26 -2.88
CA LEU A 142 -1.93 15.44 -2.46
C LEU A 142 -1.05 15.74 -3.67
N SER A 143 0.01 16.51 -3.43
CA SER A 143 0.98 16.91 -4.44
C SER A 143 2.41 16.79 -3.91
N ASP A 144 3.38 17.22 -4.72
CA ASP A 144 4.79 17.32 -4.31
C ASP A 144 4.99 18.05 -2.98
N SER A 145 4.12 18.99 -2.61
CA SER A 145 4.18 19.68 -1.30
C SER A 145 4.07 18.72 -0.12
N THR A 146 3.29 17.63 -0.24
CA THR A 146 3.26 16.58 0.79
C THR A 146 4.61 15.89 0.88
N CYS A 147 5.21 15.52 -0.25
CA CYS A 147 6.52 14.88 -0.29
C CYS A 147 7.64 15.79 0.23
N GLU A 148 7.58 17.09 -0.04
CA GLU A 148 8.48 18.11 0.51
C GLU A 148 8.39 18.15 2.05
N SER A 149 7.18 18.23 2.60
CA SER A 149 6.98 18.22 4.06
C SER A 149 7.43 16.91 4.71
N LEU A 150 7.13 15.76 4.10
CA LEU A 150 7.61 14.45 4.57
C LEU A 150 9.14 14.38 4.53
N GLY A 151 9.74 14.76 3.40
CA GLY A 151 11.18 14.79 3.25
C GLY A 151 11.87 15.71 4.25
N LEU A 152 11.25 16.83 4.62
CA LEU A 152 11.82 17.77 5.59
C LEU A 152 11.76 17.24 7.03
N HIS A 153 10.68 16.57 7.43
CA HIS A 153 10.40 16.28 8.84
C HIS A 153 10.44 14.79 9.24
N CYS A 154 10.15 13.86 8.33
CA CYS A 154 9.91 12.45 8.62
C CYS A 154 11.13 11.57 8.29
N LYS A 155 12.24 11.78 9.00
CA LYS A 155 13.54 11.10 8.75
C LYS A 155 13.56 9.59 9.08
N ARG A 156 12.54 9.09 9.78
CA ARG A 156 12.40 7.69 10.20
C ARG A 156 11.47 6.88 9.31
N LEU A 157 10.96 7.48 8.23
CA LEU A 157 10.05 6.81 7.32
C LEU A 157 10.75 5.62 6.64
N ARG A 158 10.12 4.45 6.75
CA ARG A 158 10.57 3.15 6.23
C ARG A 158 9.61 2.61 5.17
N VAL A 159 8.32 2.87 5.32
CA VAL A 159 7.27 2.41 4.40
C VAL A 159 6.45 3.61 3.95
N LEU A 160 6.36 3.84 2.64
CA LEU A 160 5.58 4.93 2.06
C LEU A 160 4.77 4.44 0.86
N ASN A 161 3.44 4.52 0.96
CA ASN A 161 2.54 4.21 -0.16
C ASN A 161 1.99 5.51 -0.76
N LEU A 162 2.29 5.75 -2.04
CA LEU A 162 1.82 6.88 -2.84
C LEU A 162 1.00 6.44 -4.07
N ASP A 163 0.56 5.17 -4.12
CA ASP A 163 -0.20 4.59 -5.24
C ASP A 163 -1.40 5.47 -5.63
N CYS A 164 -1.59 5.65 -6.95
CA CYS A 164 -2.69 6.39 -7.54
C CYS A 164 -2.77 7.88 -7.09
N ILE A 165 -1.64 8.53 -6.77
CA ILE A 165 -1.60 9.97 -6.47
C ILE A 165 -1.05 10.74 -7.67
N SER A 166 -1.95 11.19 -8.54
CA SER A 166 -1.58 11.96 -9.74
C SER A 166 -0.95 13.32 -9.46
N GLY A 167 -1.03 13.87 -8.24
CA GLY A 167 -0.41 15.18 -7.95
C GLY A 167 1.11 15.14 -7.72
N ILE A 168 1.71 13.94 -7.68
CA ILE A 168 3.14 13.75 -7.40
C ILE A 168 3.91 13.65 -8.71
N THR A 169 5.05 14.34 -8.77
CA THR A 169 6.00 14.36 -9.88
C THR A 169 7.39 13.90 -9.43
N GLU A 170 8.36 13.90 -10.35
CA GLU A 170 9.76 13.62 -10.02
C GLU A 170 10.34 14.58 -8.95
N ARG A 171 9.75 15.77 -8.76
CA ARG A 171 10.18 16.72 -7.73
C ARG A 171 9.83 16.24 -6.33
N GLY A 172 8.61 15.74 -6.12
CA GLY A 172 8.21 15.17 -4.84
C GLY A 172 9.07 13.95 -4.48
N LEU A 173 9.31 13.07 -5.44
CA LEU A 173 10.18 11.90 -5.23
C LEU A 173 11.63 12.29 -4.95
N LYS A 174 12.14 13.37 -5.55
CA LYS A 174 13.43 13.94 -5.17
C LYS A 174 13.45 14.41 -3.72
N SER A 175 12.38 15.05 -3.22
CA SER A 175 12.28 15.44 -1.81
C SER A 175 12.25 14.26 -0.85
N ILE A 176 11.58 13.16 -1.22
CA ILE A 176 11.61 11.91 -0.45
C ILE A 176 13.02 11.33 -0.44
N SER A 177 13.67 11.23 -1.60
CA SER A 177 15.06 10.79 -1.73
C SER A 177 16.02 11.59 -0.84
N ASP A 178 15.90 12.92 -0.83
CA ASP A 178 16.77 13.79 -0.02
C ASP A 178 16.48 13.72 1.47
N GLY A 179 15.27 13.27 1.83
CA GLY A 179 14.71 13.42 3.15
C GLY A 179 14.58 12.13 3.96
N CYS A 180 14.43 10.99 3.31
CA CYS A 180 14.02 9.73 3.92
C CYS A 180 15.03 8.61 3.62
N PRO A 181 16.23 8.63 4.23
CA PRO A 181 17.30 7.68 3.91
C PRO A 181 17.05 6.24 4.41
N ASN A 182 16.08 6.06 5.31
CA ASN A 182 15.72 4.77 5.90
C ASN A 182 14.58 4.06 5.16
N LEU A 183 14.21 4.54 3.96
CA LEU A 183 13.11 3.98 3.21
C LEU A 183 13.45 2.55 2.75
N GLU A 184 12.59 1.59 3.10
CA GLU A 184 12.72 0.16 2.82
C GLU A 184 11.63 -0.31 1.84
N TRP A 185 10.43 0.27 1.88
CA TRP A 185 9.31 -0.05 1.00
C TRP A 185 8.71 1.24 0.42
N LEU A 186 8.58 1.28 -0.90
CA LEU A 186 7.99 2.42 -1.62
C LEU A 186 7.06 1.91 -2.73
N ASN A 187 5.84 2.40 -2.73
CA ASN A 187 4.92 2.23 -3.85
C ASN A 187 4.60 3.60 -4.48
N ILE A 188 4.91 3.75 -5.76
CA ILE A 188 4.59 4.91 -6.60
C ILE A 188 3.79 4.52 -7.86
N SER A 189 3.14 3.35 -7.82
CA SER A 189 2.33 2.80 -8.90
C SER A 189 1.25 3.80 -9.34
N TRP A 190 0.96 3.79 -10.64
CA TRP A 190 -0.09 4.63 -11.26
C TRP A 190 0.04 6.13 -10.96
N CYS A 191 1.25 6.63 -10.69
CA CYS A 191 1.56 8.05 -10.53
C CYS A 191 1.83 8.71 -11.89
N ASN A 192 0.79 8.82 -12.72
CA ASN A 192 0.87 9.11 -14.16
C ASN A 192 1.32 10.55 -14.54
N HIS A 193 1.72 11.39 -13.60
CA HIS A 193 2.20 12.76 -13.87
C HIS A 193 3.71 12.93 -13.65
N ILE A 194 4.43 11.85 -13.35
CA ILE A 194 5.89 11.84 -13.37
C ILE A 194 6.32 11.89 -14.84
N SER A 195 6.94 12.99 -15.26
CA SER A 195 7.27 13.22 -16.68
C SER A 195 8.59 12.55 -17.09
N ASP A 196 9.51 12.44 -16.15
CA ASP A 196 10.82 11.81 -16.29
C ASP A 196 10.95 10.76 -15.18
N GLU A 197 10.31 9.61 -15.41
CA GLU A 197 10.22 8.51 -14.43
C GLU A 197 11.61 7.93 -14.12
N ASP A 198 12.51 7.90 -15.11
CA ASP A 198 13.90 7.47 -14.90
C ASP A 198 14.64 8.41 -13.94
N ARG A 199 14.46 9.73 -14.06
CA ARG A 199 15.07 10.69 -13.12
C ARG A 199 14.54 10.52 -11.70
N ALA A 200 13.28 10.14 -11.55
CA ALA A 200 12.72 9.81 -10.24
C ALA A 200 13.45 8.60 -9.62
N LEU A 201 13.59 7.50 -10.37
CA LEU A 201 14.33 6.32 -9.90
C LEU A 201 15.81 6.59 -9.67
N GLN A 202 16.46 7.39 -10.52
CA GLN A 202 17.86 7.81 -10.31
C GLN A 202 18.01 8.55 -8.99
N SER A 203 17.10 9.47 -8.68
CA SER A 203 17.11 10.20 -7.42
C SER A 203 16.95 9.24 -6.25
N LEU A 204 15.91 8.41 -6.26
CA LEU A 204 15.64 7.41 -5.22
C LEU A 204 16.84 6.47 -5.01
N SER A 205 17.51 6.03 -6.09
CA SER A 205 18.68 5.16 -5.99
C SER A 205 19.83 5.79 -5.20
N LEU A 206 19.97 7.13 -5.23
CA LEU A 206 21.02 7.84 -4.53
C LEU A 206 20.67 8.09 -3.06
N GLY A 207 19.41 8.42 -2.77
CA GLY A 207 18.94 8.81 -1.43
C GLY A 207 18.43 7.67 -0.56
N CYS A 208 17.89 6.61 -1.16
CA CYS A 208 17.17 5.52 -0.48
C CYS A 208 17.83 4.16 -0.77
N GLN A 209 19.11 4.01 -0.41
CA GLN A 209 19.89 2.79 -0.69
C GLN A 209 19.47 1.56 0.12
N LEU A 210 18.64 1.75 1.15
CA LEU A 210 18.07 0.69 1.99
C LEU A 210 16.75 0.12 1.45
N LEU A 211 16.33 0.53 0.24
CA LEU A 211 15.14 0.00 -0.42
C LEU A 211 15.26 -1.52 -0.60
N LYS A 212 14.23 -2.21 -0.15
CA LYS A 212 14.03 -3.66 -0.27
C LYS A 212 12.84 -4.00 -1.17
N ASP A 213 11.86 -3.11 -1.22
CA ASP A 213 10.63 -3.34 -1.95
C ASP A 213 10.22 -2.06 -2.70
N LEU A 214 9.98 -2.22 -3.99
CA LEU A 214 9.65 -1.14 -4.90
C LEU A 214 8.51 -1.56 -5.83
N GLU A 215 7.39 -0.87 -5.73
CA GLU A 215 6.21 -1.08 -6.58
C GLU A 215 6.05 0.15 -7.49
N VAL A 216 6.16 -0.06 -8.81
CA VAL A 216 6.11 1.00 -9.85
C VAL A 216 5.13 0.62 -10.97
N SER A 217 4.12 -0.17 -10.65
CA SER A 217 3.18 -0.71 -11.64
C SER A 217 2.44 0.40 -12.38
N GLY A 218 2.32 0.27 -13.69
CA GLY A 218 1.69 1.28 -14.55
C GLY A 218 2.52 2.54 -14.80
N CYS A 219 3.76 2.64 -14.28
CA CYS A 219 4.73 3.66 -14.67
C CYS A 219 5.29 3.34 -16.07
N SER A 220 4.52 3.75 -17.09
CA SER A 220 4.73 3.37 -18.49
C SER A 220 5.90 4.08 -19.20
N LEU A 221 6.48 5.13 -18.61
CA LEU A 221 7.60 5.87 -19.18
C LEU A 221 8.97 5.42 -18.64
N LEU A 222 9.00 4.51 -17.65
CA LEU A 222 10.22 3.92 -17.11
C LEU A 222 10.95 3.09 -18.17
N THR A 223 12.26 3.32 -18.27
CA THR A 223 13.13 2.58 -19.19
C THR A 223 14.21 1.83 -18.42
N ASP A 224 15.03 1.06 -19.15
CA ASP A 224 16.18 0.35 -18.58
C ASP A 224 17.14 1.27 -17.80
N SER A 225 17.18 2.58 -18.12
CA SER A 225 18.03 3.57 -17.46
C SER A 225 17.69 3.77 -15.98
N GLY A 226 16.41 3.86 -15.63
CA GLY A 226 15.97 4.00 -14.25
C GLY A 226 16.35 2.77 -13.41
N PHE A 227 16.14 1.57 -13.96
CA PHE A 227 16.49 0.31 -13.30
C PHE A 227 18.01 0.07 -13.23
N HIS A 228 18.78 0.55 -14.21
CA HIS A 228 20.23 0.55 -14.13
C HIS A 228 20.73 1.33 -12.90
N ALA A 229 20.14 2.50 -12.62
CA ALA A 229 20.50 3.30 -11.46
C ALA A 229 20.18 2.60 -10.14
N LEU A 230 19.00 1.96 -10.04
CA LEU A 230 18.63 1.16 -8.87
C LEU A 230 19.58 -0.03 -8.68
N ALA A 231 19.82 -0.83 -9.72
CA ALA A 231 20.74 -1.96 -9.68
C ALA A 231 22.16 -1.57 -9.21
N LYS A 232 22.59 -0.33 -9.54
CA LYS A 232 23.89 0.19 -9.15
C LYS A 232 24.01 0.58 -7.68
N ASN A 233 22.93 1.04 -7.04
CA ASN A 233 23.00 1.66 -5.70
C ASN A 233 22.14 0.95 -4.64
N CYS A 234 21.10 0.21 -5.02
CA CYS A 234 20.13 -0.45 -4.14
C CYS A 234 20.31 -1.97 -4.18
N HIS A 235 21.40 -2.47 -3.59
CA HIS A 235 21.75 -3.89 -3.65
C HIS A 235 20.88 -4.80 -2.78
N ASP A 236 20.11 -4.21 -1.86
CA ASP A 236 19.24 -4.90 -0.91
C ASP A 236 17.80 -5.08 -1.40
N LEU A 237 17.51 -4.74 -2.67
CA LEU A 237 16.20 -5.00 -3.29
C LEU A 237 15.87 -6.51 -3.26
N GLU A 238 14.72 -6.82 -2.67
CA GLU A 238 14.14 -8.14 -2.47
C GLU A 238 12.87 -8.33 -3.32
N ARG A 239 12.05 -7.28 -3.46
CA ARG A 239 10.80 -7.34 -4.22
C ARG A 239 10.70 -6.16 -5.19
N MET A 240 10.30 -6.44 -6.42
CA MET A 240 10.02 -5.41 -7.41
C MET A 240 8.77 -5.77 -8.20
N ASP A 241 7.80 -4.87 -8.20
CA ASP A 241 6.64 -4.95 -9.08
C ASP A 241 6.77 -3.94 -10.21
N LEU A 242 7.04 -4.45 -11.42
CA LEU A 242 7.24 -3.68 -12.64
C LEU A 242 6.09 -3.90 -13.64
N GLU A 243 4.93 -4.36 -13.17
CA GLU A 243 3.78 -4.62 -14.03
C GLU A 243 3.42 -3.38 -14.88
N ASP A 244 3.09 -3.58 -16.15
CA ASP A 244 2.74 -2.50 -17.10
C ASP A 244 3.86 -1.45 -17.36
N CYS A 245 5.12 -1.73 -16.98
CA CYS A 245 6.28 -0.92 -17.42
C CYS A 245 6.68 -1.27 -18.87
N SER A 246 5.85 -0.87 -19.84
CA SER A 246 5.94 -1.31 -21.25
C SER A 246 7.23 -0.97 -22.02
N LEU A 247 8.07 -0.06 -21.52
CA LEU A 247 9.32 0.35 -22.20
C LEU A 247 10.57 -0.38 -21.70
N ILE A 248 10.46 -1.24 -20.68
CA ILE A 248 11.61 -2.01 -20.19
C ILE A 248 11.92 -3.17 -21.12
N THR A 249 13.21 -3.50 -21.27
CA THR A 249 13.68 -4.58 -22.14
C THR A 249 14.52 -5.59 -21.34
N ASP A 250 15.09 -6.57 -22.04
CA ASP A 250 16.02 -7.54 -21.47
C ASP A 250 17.21 -6.89 -20.73
N GLN A 251 17.54 -5.62 -21.03
CA GLN A 251 18.56 -4.87 -20.29
C GLN A 251 18.18 -4.64 -18.83
N THR A 252 16.91 -4.34 -18.53
CA THR A 252 16.44 -4.25 -17.14
C THR A 252 16.69 -5.56 -16.41
N ALA A 253 16.29 -6.70 -16.97
CA ALA A 253 16.53 -8.01 -16.37
C ALA A 253 18.03 -8.27 -16.12
N SER A 254 18.89 -7.92 -17.07
CA SER A 254 20.36 -8.01 -16.94
C SER A 254 20.92 -7.10 -15.84
N HIS A 255 20.44 -5.86 -15.73
CA HIS A 255 20.83 -4.94 -14.66
C HIS A 255 20.43 -5.49 -13.28
N LEU A 256 19.19 -5.99 -13.15
CA LEU A 256 18.72 -6.57 -11.89
C LEU A 256 19.52 -7.83 -11.51
N ALA A 257 19.80 -8.72 -12.46
CA ALA A 257 20.60 -9.93 -12.19
C ALA A 257 22.02 -9.62 -11.67
N THR A 258 22.61 -8.52 -12.14
CA THR A 258 23.98 -8.12 -11.78
C THR A 258 24.05 -7.25 -10.53
N GLY A 259 23.04 -6.39 -10.30
CA GLY A 259 23.04 -5.40 -9.23
C GLY A 259 22.27 -5.79 -7.96
N CYS A 260 21.15 -6.50 -8.10
CA CYS A 260 20.24 -6.81 -6.99
C CYS A 260 20.51 -8.20 -6.43
N ARG A 261 21.26 -8.27 -5.32
CA ARG A 261 21.81 -9.53 -4.77
C ARG A 261 20.85 -10.26 -3.83
N ASN A 262 19.72 -9.65 -3.52
CA ASN A 262 18.74 -10.15 -2.58
C ASN A 262 17.36 -10.39 -3.21
N LEU A 263 17.23 -10.33 -4.54
CA LEU A 263 15.94 -10.44 -5.22
C LEU A 263 15.25 -11.79 -4.92
N ILE A 264 14.01 -11.69 -4.43
CA ILE A 264 13.14 -12.78 -3.98
C ILE A 264 11.89 -12.86 -4.87
N GLU A 265 11.31 -11.72 -5.22
CA GLU A 265 10.05 -11.63 -5.98
C GLU A 265 10.20 -10.56 -7.07
N LEU A 266 9.86 -10.92 -8.31
CA LEU A 266 9.90 -10.01 -9.44
C LEU A 266 8.65 -10.19 -10.29
N SER A 267 7.90 -9.11 -10.50
CA SER A 267 6.87 -9.05 -11.53
C SER A 267 7.37 -8.27 -12.72
N LEU A 268 7.26 -8.90 -13.90
CA LEU A 268 7.48 -8.33 -15.22
C LEU A 268 6.21 -8.48 -16.07
N SER A 269 5.05 -8.64 -15.43
CA SER A 269 3.78 -8.83 -16.13
C SER A 269 3.48 -7.63 -17.03
N HIS A 270 2.93 -7.87 -18.21
CA HIS A 270 2.66 -6.83 -19.22
C HIS A 270 3.92 -6.07 -19.73
N CYS A 271 5.13 -6.54 -19.44
CA CYS A 271 6.36 -6.00 -20.03
C CYS A 271 6.61 -6.65 -21.40
N GLU A 272 5.90 -6.18 -22.43
CA GLU A 272 5.82 -6.84 -23.75
C GLU A 272 7.15 -7.01 -24.49
N LEU A 273 8.17 -6.23 -24.14
CA LEU A 273 9.50 -6.25 -24.76
C LEU A 273 10.49 -7.22 -24.08
N ILE A 274 10.09 -7.88 -22.99
CA ILE A 274 10.88 -8.90 -22.32
C ILE A 274 10.83 -10.21 -23.12
N THR A 275 12.00 -10.80 -23.37
CA THR A 275 12.16 -12.04 -24.13
C THR A 275 12.82 -13.14 -23.30
N ASP A 276 12.94 -14.33 -23.88
CA ASP A 276 13.68 -15.45 -23.28
C ASP A 276 15.14 -15.06 -22.91
N GLU A 277 15.75 -14.11 -23.61
CA GLU A 277 17.11 -13.64 -23.35
C GLU A 277 17.22 -12.85 -22.04
N GLY A 278 16.23 -12.00 -21.74
CA GLY A 278 16.13 -11.29 -20.46
C GLY A 278 15.97 -12.26 -19.31
N ILE A 279 15.09 -13.26 -19.47
CA ILE A 279 14.88 -14.30 -18.44
C ILE A 279 16.13 -15.16 -18.25
N ARG A 280 16.85 -15.48 -19.34
CA ARG A 280 18.14 -16.17 -19.25
C ARG A 280 19.18 -15.35 -18.49
N SER A 281 19.25 -14.04 -18.75
CA SER A 281 20.17 -13.14 -18.05
C SER A 281 19.82 -13.05 -16.55
N LEU A 282 18.53 -12.97 -16.24
CA LEU A 282 18.04 -12.99 -14.86
C LEU A 282 18.41 -14.29 -14.15
N ALA A 283 18.15 -15.45 -14.78
CA ALA A 283 18.39 -16.78 -14.22
C ALA A 283 19.88 -17.05 -13.91
N GLN A 284 20.78 -16.43 -14.67
CA GLN A 284 22.23 -16.51 -14.44
C GLN A 284 22.71 -15.62 -13.29
N GLY A 285 21.86 -14.72 -12.78
CA GLY A 285 22.14 -13.89 -11.61
C GLY A 285 22.21 -14.71 -10.32
N LEU A 286 23.15 -14.38 -9.43
CA LEU A 286 23.34 -15.09 -8.16
C LEU A 286 22.07 -15.06 -7.27
N SER A 287 21.37 -13.92 -7.26
CA SER A 287 20.10 -13.79 -6.53
C SER A 287 19.03 -14.74 -7.07
N ALA A 288 18.94 -14.89 -8.39
CA ALA A 288 17.99 -15.79 -9.03
C ALA A 288 18.24 -17.27 -8.70
N GLN A 289 19.50 -17.66 -8.59
CA GLN A 289 19.88 -19.05 -8.29
C GLN A 289 19.68 -19.41 -6.80
N GLU A 290 19.87 -18.44 -5.90
CA GLU A 290 19.90 -18.69 -4.44
C GLU A 290 18.67 -18.21 -3.66
N LYS A 291 17.88 -17.27 -4.21
CA LYS A 291 16.85 -16.54 -3.43
C LYS A 291 15.52 -16.34 -4.14
N LEU A 292 15.51 -16.22 -5.47
CA LEU A 292 14.28 -15.96 -6.22
C LEU A 292 13.26 -17.06 -5.98
N ASN A 293 12.09 -16.66 -5.50
CA ASN A 293 10.98 -17.52 -5.12
C ASN A 293 9.76 -17.30 -6.03
N VAL A 294 9.54 -16.08 -6.50
CA VAL A 294 8.38 -15.70 -7.31
C VAL A 294 8.83 -14.94 -8.54
N LEU A 295 8.36 -15.36 -9.71
CA LEU A 295 8.54 -14.66 -10.98
C LEU A 295 7.21 -14.57 -11.71
N GLU A 296 6.74 -13.37 -12.00
CA GLU A 296 5.46 -13.13 -12.69
C GLU A 296 5.77 -12.57 -14.09
N LEU A 297 5.26 -13.25 -15.11
CA LEU A 297 5.52 -12.98 -16.53
C LEU A 297 4.22 -12.95 -17.33
N ASP A 298 3.11 -12.66 -16.67
CA ASP A 298 1.80 -12.68 -17.32
C ASP A 298 1.77 -11.67 -18.46
N ASN A 299 1.12 -12.03 -19.57
CA ASN A 299 1.02 -11.18 -20.75
C ASN A 299 2.38 -10.74 -21.34
N CYS A 300 3.44 -11.54 -21.19
CA CYS A 300 4.69 -11.37 -21.93
C CYS A 300 4.68 -12.23 -23.21
N PRO A 301 4.33 -11.66 -24.38
CA PRO A 301 4.03 -12.44 -25.59
C PRO A 301 5.27 -13.07 -26.24
N LEU A 302 6.47 -12.57 -25.91
CA LEU A 302 7.75 -13.05 -26.45
C LEU A 302 8.40 -14.15 -25.59
N ILE A 303 7.78 -14.52 -24.47
CA ILE A 303 8.25 -15.62 -23.61
C ILE A 303 7.81 -16.96 -24.18
N THR A 304 8.77 -17.87 -24.32
CA THR A 304 8.58 -19.22 -24.87
C THR A 304 9.04 -20.31 -23.90
N ASP A 305 9.01 -21.56 -24.34
CA ASP A 305 9.61 -22.68 -23.61
C ASP A 305 11.11 -22.47 -23.27
N GLN A 306 11.85 -21.61 -24.00
CA GLN A 306 13.28 -21.37 -23.75
C GLN A 306 13.53 -20.61 -22.43
N ALA A 307 12.67 -19.65 -22.06
CA ALA A 307 12.71 -19.02 -20.74
C ALA A 307 12.60 -20.08 -19.63
N LEU A 308 11.67 -21.03 -19.77
CA LEU A 308 11.50 -22.11 -18.79
C LEU A 308 12.72 -23.03 -18.71
N GLU A 309 13.40 -23.27 -19.83
CA GLU A 309 14.65 -24.03 -19.84
C GLU A 309 15.76 -23.30 -19.07
N SER A 310 15.85 -21.98 -19.21
CA SER A 310 16.81 -21.15 -18.47
C SER A 310 16.53 -21.09 -16.97
N LEU A 311 15.26 -21.02 -16.58
CA LEU A 311 14.83 -20.96 -15.17
C LEU A 311 15.07 -22.25 -14.37
N GLN A 312 15.52 -23.34 -15.02
CA GLN A 312 15.89 -24.57 -14.31
C GLN A 312 17.06 -24.37 -13.34
N GLU A 313 17.86 -23.32 -13.54
CA GLU A 313 18.94 -22.92 -12.64
C GLU A 313 18.42 -22.30 -11.33
N CYS A 314 17.20 -21.76 -11.32
CA CYS A 314 16.57 -21.10 -10.17
C CYS A 314 15.97 -22.13 -9.20
N ARG A 315 16.83 -22.82 -8.45
CA ARG A 315 16.42 -23.96 -7.59
C ARG A 315 15.50 -23.58 -6.42
N THR A 316 15.48 -22.30 -6.04
CA THR A 316 14.61 -21.79 -4.98
C THR A 316 13.24 -21.37 -5.47
N LEU A 317 13.01 -21.32 -6.78
CA LEU A 317 11.76 -20.85 -7.34
C LEU A 317 10.59 -21.69 -6.81
N LYS A 318 9.52 -21.01 -6.38
CA LYS A 318 8.32 -21.64 -5.80
C LYS A 318 7.09 -21.37 -6.62
N ARG A 319 7.01 -20.20 -7.25
CA ARG A 319 5.87 -19.78 -8.07
C ARG A 319 6.36 -19.10 -9.34
N ILE A 320 5.74 -19.47 -10.45
CA ILE A 320 5.86 -18.75 -11.71
C ILE A 320 4.47 -18.52 -12.31
N GLU A 321 4.20 -17.30 -12.74
CA GLU A 321 2.94 -16.91 -13.40
C GLU A 321 3.21 -16.61 -14.88
N LEU A 322 2.43 -17.24 -15.76
CA LEU A 322 2.59 -17.30 -17.22
C LEU A 322 1.23 -17.21 -17.93
N TYR A 323 0.25 -16.55 -17.31
CA TYR A 323 -1.04 -16.26 -17.93
C TYR A 323 -0.82 -15.49 -19.23
N ASP A 324 -1.51 -15.90 -20.30
CA ASP A 324 -1.40 -15.27 -21.63
C ASP A 324 0.00 -15.22 -22.26
N CYS A 325 0.98 -15.99 -21.77
CA CYS A 325 2.21 -16.32 -22.50
C CYS A 325 1.94 -17.35 -23.60
N GLN A 326 1.39 -16.91 -24.73
CA GLN A 326 0.84 -17.80 -25.77
C GLN A 326 1.87 -18.75 -26.43
N GLN A 327 3.16 -18.43 -26.35
CA GLN A 327 4.23 -19.26 -26.91
C GLN A 327 4.80 -20.30 -25.92
N VAL A 328 4.38 -20.25 -24.66
CA VAL A 328 4.70 -21.30 -23.67
C VAL A 328 3.78 -22.49 -23.89
N THR A 329 4.36 -23.67 -24.02
CA THR A 329 3.60 -24.89 -24.30
C THR A 329 3.39 -25.74 -23.05
N ARG A 330 2.33 -26.58 -23.06
CA ARG A 330 2.12 -27.60 -22.02
C ARG A 330 3.31 -28.56 -21.90
N SER A 331 4.01 -28.81 -23.01
CA SER A 331 5.20 -29.67 -23.04
C SER A 331 6.39 -28.98 -22.37
N GLY A 332 6.59 -27.69 -22.58
CA GLY A 332 7.60 -26.87 -21.89
C GLY A 332 7.42 -26.87 -20.39
N ILE A 333 6.20 -26.58 -19.92
CA ILE A 333 5.86 -26.63 -18.50
C ILE A 333 6.12 -28.02 -17.91
N ARG A 334 5.78 -29.10 -18.64
CA ARG A 334 6.07 -30.47 -18.18
C ARG A 334 7.57 -30.72 -18.02
N ARG A 335 8.40 -30.30 -18.98
CA ARG A 335 9.87 -30.41 -18.89
C ARG A 335 10.42 -29.58 -17.72
N PHE A 336 9.91 -28.36 -17.55
CA PHE A 336 10.28 -27.49 -16.44
C PHE A 336 10.00 -28.13 -15.08
N LYS A 337 8.80 -28.67 -14.88
CA LYS A 337 8.41 -29.36 -13.63
C LYS A 337 9.12 -30.70 -13.42
N GLN A 338 9.73 -31.31 -14.44
CA GLN A 338 10.59 -32.48 -14.21
C GLN A 338 11.87 -32.11 -13.45
N ASN A 339 12.40 -30.91 -13.69
CA ASN A 339 13.59 -30.39 -12.99
C ASN A 339 13.23 -29.69 -11.67
N LEU A 340 12.11 -28.97 -11.64
CA LEU A 340 11.61 -28.27 -10.45
C LEU A 340 10.19 -28.75 -10.07
N PRO A 341 10.06 -29.94 -9.46
CA PRO A 341 8.76 -30.59 -9.25
C PRO A 341 7.84 -29.86 -8.25
N THR A 342 8.41 -29.06 -7.35
CA THR A 342 7.66 -28.31 -6.33
C THR A 342 7.20 -26.94 -6.78
N VAL A 343 7.63 -26.46 -7.95
CA VAL A 343 7.22 -25.14 -8.46
C VAL A 343 5.73 -25.17 -8.83
N MET A 344 5.00 -24.19 -8.31
CA MET A 344 3.64 -23.84 -8.74
C MET A 344 3.74 -23.04 -10.03
N VAL A 345 3.17 -23.58 -11.11
CA VAL A 345 3.12 -22.92 -12.41
C VAL A 345 1.68 -22.51 -12.65
N HIS A 346 1.41 -21.21 -12.65
CA HIS A 346 0.10 -20.65 -12.95
C HIS A 346 0.08 -20.24 -14.42
N ALA A 347 -0.70 -20.94 -15.24
CA ALA A 347 -0.83 -20.66 -16.66
C ALA A 347 -2.23 -21.02 -17.13
N TYR A 348 -2.77 -20.25 -18.08
CA TYR A 348 -4.04 -20.57 -18.72
C TYR A 348 -3.81 -21.14 -20.13
N PHE A 349 -4.28 -22.36 -20.35
CA PHE A 349 -4.34 -22.96 -21.67
C PHE A 349 -5.79 -23.06 -22.08
N ALA A 350 -6.24 -22.10 -22.90
CA ALA A 350 -7.56 -22.18 -23.50
C ALA A 350 -7.75 -23.57 -24.15
N PRO A 351 -8.88 -24.25 -23.89
CA PRO A 351 -9.23 -25.43 -24.66
C PRO A 351 -9.28 -25.03 -26.13
N ALA A 352 -8.78 -25.88 -27.03
CA ALA A 352 -8.91 -25.65 -28.46
C ALA A 352 -10.37 -25.29 -28.77
N THR A 353 -10.61 -24.11 -29.35
CA THR A 353 -11.94 -23.70 -29.78
C THR A 353 -12.42 -24.81 -30.72
N PRO A 354 -13.53 -25.52 -30.41
CA PRO A 354 -14.01 -26.57 -31.28
C PRO A 354 -14.16 -25.98 -32.69
N PRO A 355 -13.74 -26.68 -33.75
CA PRO A 355 -13.97 -26.19 -35.11
C PRO A 355 -15.45 -25.84 -35.24
N VAL A 356 -15.75 -24.75 -35.94
CA VAL A 356 -17.12 -24.24 -36.12
C VAL A 356 -17.94 -25.31 -36.86
N HIS A 357 -18.46 -26.28 -36.13
CA HIS A 357 -19.45 -27.19 -36.66
C HIS A 357 -20.74 -26.42 -36.80
N GLN A 358 -21.25 -26.38 -38.05
CA GLN A 358 -22.51 -25.78 -38.42
C GLN A 358 -23.62 -26.21 -37.43
N ARG A 359 -24.07 -25.22 -36.65
CA ARG A 359 -25.33 -25.09 -35.88
C ARG A 359 -26.11 -26.38 -35.57
N ARG A 360 -26.32 -26.67 -34.28
CA ARG A 360 -27.67 -26.94 -33.73
C ARG A 360 -27.84 -26.34 -32.33
N ASN A 361 -28.93 -25.59 -32.18
CA ASN A 361 -29.39 -24.91 -30.96
C ASN A 361 -29.50 -25.88 -29.78
N GLN A 362 -28.59 -25.82 -28.82
CA GLN A 362 -28.86 -26.20 -27.43
C GLN A 362 -28.12 -25.24 -26.50
N HIS A 363 -28.87 -24.65 -25.56
CA HIS A 363 -28.34 -23.82 -24.50
C HIS A 363 -27.36 -24.65 -23.67
N ARG A 364 -26.07 -24.28 -23.68
CA ARG A 364 -25.05 -24.93 -22.87
C ARG A 364 -24.52 -23.93 -21.84
N TYR A 365 -24.84 -24.20 -20.57
CA TYR A 365 -24.13 -23.64 -19.43
C TYR A 365 -22.68 -24.20 -19.43
N CYS A 366 -21.66 -23.33 -19.41
CA CYS A 366 -20.26 -23.75 -19.32
C CYS A 366 -19.98 -24.30 -17.92
N ARG A 367 -19.55 -25.56 -17.82
CA ARG A 367 -19.00 -26.17 -16.59
C ARG A 367 -17.48 -26.32 -16.73
N CYS A 368 -16.80 -25.20 -16.89
CA CYS A 368 -15.44 -25.16 -17.45
C CYS A 368 -14.39 -24.72 -16.41
N CYS A 369 -14.45 -25.21 -15.17
CA CYS A 369 -13.48 -24.86 -14.13
C CYS A 369 -12.72 -26.12 -13.67
N VAL A 370 -11.49 -26.29 -14.17
CA VAL A 370 -10.45 -27.08 -13.51
C VAL A 370 -9.14 -26.27 -13.59
N ILE A 371 -8.68 -25.81 -12.42
CA ILE A 371 -7.34 -25.28 -12.18
C ILE A 371 -6.41 -26.52 -12.09
N ILE A 372 -5.32 -26.55 -12.87
CA ILE A 372 -4.33 -27.64 -12.85
C ILE A 372 -3.16 -27.25 -11.97
#